data_AF-A0A453MN11-F1
#
_entry.id   AF-A0A453MN11-F1
#
_cell.length_a   1.000
_cell.length_b   1.000
_cell.length_c   1.000
_cell.angle_alpha   90.00
_cell.angle_beta   90.00
_cell.angle_gamma   90.00
#
_symmetry.space_group_name_H-M   'P 1'
#
loop_
_entity.id
_entity.type
_entity.pdbx_description
1 polymer ?
#
loop_
_entity_poly.entity_id
_entity_poly.type
_entity_poly.pdbx_seq_one_letter_code
_entity_poly.pdbx_strand_id
1 'polypeptide(L)'
;CCLLLLPIFFLAFLLPEAHATSCHPDDLRALQDFVRNLSGGGVLLQATWFGAACCSWEGVSCDAASGRVTALHLPRRGLVGPIPGTSLAGLARLEELDLGSNQLVGTIPSWIGELHHLCYLDLSNNSLVGDAPKSLALLKGLTPDGRSPGMVFTNIPSYVKHNRSTLGRRLNELPNVITGTNNFVRSGSKNVICGNDNTVIFGDENTISGIENTVSGNNHVVSGSKHVVSGSRHGITGRNSFVSGSYNNVSGIYHVVSGSNNVVFGSNNSVSGRNHIVSGDNKVITGG
;
A
#
# COMPACT_ATOMS: atom_id res chain seq x y z
N CYS A 1 21.01 -24.52 -80.20
CA CYS A 1 20.28 -23.49 -79.44
C CYS A 1 19.55 -24.17 -78.28
N CYS A 2 20.30 -24.51 -77.22
CA CYS A 2 19.78 -25.11 -76.00
C CYS A 2 19.50 -23.99 -74.99
N LEU A 3 18.24 -23.80 -74.61
CA LEU A 3 17.85 -22.92 -73.50
C LEU A 3 17.82 -23.75 -72.22
N LEU A 4 18.79 -23.53 -71.35
CA LEU A 4 18.83 -24.01 -69.97
C LEU A 4 17.89 -23.15 -69.11
N LEU A 5 16.82 -23.76 -68.58
CA LEU A 5 16.00 -23.23 -67.50
C LEU A 5 16.76 -23.42 -66.17
N LEU A 6 17.21 -22.32 -65.57
CA LEU A 6 17.66 -22.30 -64.17
C LEU A 6 16.44 -22.06 -63.27
N PRO A 7 16.21 -22.86 -62.20
CA PRO A 7 15.22 -22.53 -61.20
C PRO A 7 15.75 -21.40 -60.33
N ILE A 8 15.00 -20.28 -60.30
CA ILE A 8 15.25 -19.18 -59.36
C ILE A 8 14.95 -19.72 -57.96
N PHE A 9 16.00 -20.06 -57.22
CA PHE A 9 15.92 -20.34 -55.80
C PHE A 9 15.53 -19.02 -55.10
N PHE A 10 14.24 -18.84 -54.84
CA PHE A 10 13.79 -17.83 -53.88
C PHE A 10 14.35 -18.26 -52.52
N LEU A 11 15.48 -17.68 -52.13
CA LEU A 11 15.84 -17.61 -50.73
C LEU A 11 14.74 -16.78 -50.06
N ALA A 12 13.77 -17.48 -49.48
CA ALA A 12 12.96 -16.93 -48.42
C ALA A 12 13.94 -16.53 -47.33
N PHE A 13 14.27 -15.24 -47.30
CA PHE A 13 14.85 -14.62 -46.12
C PHE A 13 13.86 -14.91 -44.99
N LEU A 14 14.20 -15.90 -44.16
CA LEU A 14 13.62 -16.04 -42.83
C LEU A 14 14.03 -14.79 -42.06
N LEU A 15 13.29 -13.71 -42.28
CA LEU A 15 13.04 -12.76 -41.21
C LEU A 15 12.54 -13.63 -40.05
N PRO A 16 13.01 -13.44 -38.82
CA PRO A 16 12.26 -13.96 -37.69
C PRO A 16 10.86 -13.41 -37.89
N GLU A 17 9.87 -14.28 -38.14
CA GLU A 17 8.51 -13.86 -37.90
C GLU A 17 8.56 -13.28 -36.50
N ALA A 18 8.34 -11.97 -36.38
CA ALA A 18 7.99 -11.39 -35.10
C ALA A 18 6.69 -12.11 -34.78
N HIS A 19 6.81 -13.24 -34.09
CA HIS A 19 5.68 -14.02 -33.64
C HIS A 19 4.95 -13.02 -32.78
N ALA A 20 3.84 -12.48 -33.31
CA ALA A 20 2.92 -11.71 -32.52
C ALA A 20 2.50 -12.69 -31.43
N THR A 21 3.14 -12.57 -30.26
CA THR A 21 2.99 -13.55 -29.19
C THR A 21 1.52 -13.52 -28.83
N SER A 22 0.79 -14.52 -29.32
CA SER A 22 -0.65 -14.52 -29.22
C SER A 22 -0.99 -14.52 -27.74
N CYS A 23 -1.88 -13.63 -27.34
CA CYS A 23 -2.32 -13.55 -25.96
C CYS A 23 -2.81 -14.91 -25.50
N HIS A 24 -2.44 -15.31 -24.29
CA HIS A 24 -2.96 -16.54 -23.75
C HIS A 24 -4.50 -16.48 -23.67
N PRO A 25 -5.24 -17.52 -24.10
CA PRO A 25 -6.70 -17.45 -24.19
C PRO A 25 -7.41 -17.12 -22.88
N ASP A 26 -6.91 -17.62 -21.74
CA ASP A 26 -7.49 -17.32 -20.42
C ASP A 26 -7.34 -15.84 -20.06
N ASP A 27 -6.17 -15.26 -20.34
CA ASP A 27 -5.85 -13.87 -20.04
C ASP A 27 -6.62 -12.93 -20.97
N LEU A 28 -6.75 -13.31 -22.25
CA LEU A 28 -7.58 -12.61 -23.22
C LEU A 28 -9.03 -12.51 -22.72
N ARG A 29 -9.59 -13.63 -22.25
CA ARG A 29 -10.94 -13.67 -21.69
C ARG A 29 -11.05 -12.85 -20.41
N ALA A 30 -10.09 -12.97 -19.50
CA ALA A 30 -10.02 -12.17 -18.28
C ALA A 30 -10.05 -10.67 -18.55
N LEU A 31 -9.26 -10.19 -19.51
CA LEU A 31 -9.20 -8.78 -19.90
C LEU A 31 -10.51 -8.30 -20.57
N GLN A 32 -11.10 -9.11 -21.45
CA GLN A 32 -12.38 -8.79 -22.07
C GLN A 32 -13.52 -8.74 -21.04
N ASP A 33 -13.57 -9.70 -20.13
CA ASP A 33 -14.55 -9.75 -19.05
C ASP A 33 -14.40 -8.54 -18.10
N PHE A 34 -13.15 -8.11 -17.85
CA PHE A 34 -12.84 -6.94 -17.04
C PHE A 34 -13.44 -5.65 -17.64
N VAL A 35 -13.17 -5.36 -18.91
CA VAL A 35 -13.64 -4.11 -19.53
C VAL A 35 -15.15 -4.10 -19.76
N ARG A 36 -15.81 -5.25 -19.96
CA ARG A 36 -17.27 -5.33 -20.14
C ARG A 36 -18.08 -4.83 -18.94
N ASN A 37 -17.49 -4.90 -17.75
CA ASN A 37 -18.13 -4.49 -16.50
C ASN A 37 -17.83 -3.03 -16.11
N LEU A 38 -17.11 -2.30 -16.95
CA LEU A 38 -16.72 -0.91 -16.72
C LEU A 38 -17.46 0.04 -17.67
N SER A 39 -17.80 1.20 -17.14
CA SER A 39 -18.38 2.34 -17.85
C SER A 39 -17.39 3.51 -17.91
N GLY A 40 -17.79 4.64 -18.51
CA GLY A 40 -16.90 5.77 -18.76
C GLY A 40 -15.77 5.37 -19.72
N GLY A 41 -14.52 5.50 -19.28
CA GLY A 41 -13.34 5.06 -20.02
C GLY A 41 -13.32 3.57 -20.40
N GLY A 42 -14.08 2.74 -19.69
CA GLY A 42 -14.25 1.33 -20.04
C GLY A 42 -14.83 1.12 -21.44
N VAL A 43 -15.68 2.05 -21.91
CA VAL A 43 -16.27 2.00 -23.26
C VAL A 43 -15.20 2.19 -24.33
N LEU A 44 -14.22 3.07 -24.09
CA LEU A 44 -13.09 3.28 -25.00
C LEU A 44 -12.19 2.04 -25.03
N LEU A 45 -11.91 1.46 -23.86
CA LEU A 45 -11.13 0.22 -23.81
C LEU A 45 -11.82 -0.90 -24.58
N GLN A 46 -13.13 -1.12 -24.42
CA GLN A 46 -13.90 -2.10 -25.19
C GLN A 46 -13.78 -1.89 -26.71
N ALA A 47 -13.72 -0.64 -27.17
CA ALA A 47 -13.57 -0.33 -28.59
C ALA A 47 -12.14 -0.59 -29.10
N THR A 48 -11.13 -0.43 -28.26
CA THR A 48 -9.71 -0.60 -28.64
C THR A 48 -9.16 -2.00 -28.39
N TRP A 49 -9.70 -2.72 -27.41
CA TRP A 49 -9.28 -4.06 -27.00
C TRP A 49 -10.06 -5.11 -27.78
N PHE A 50 -9.80 -5.19 -29.08
CA PHE A 50 -10.41 -6.15 -29.99
C PHE A 50 -9.37 -7.11 -30.58
N GLY A 51 -9.83 -8.29 -31.01
CA GLY A 51 -8.98 -9.34 -31.58
C GLY A 51 -8.29 -10.22 -30.53
N ALA A 52 -7.35 -11.05 -31.00
CA ALA A 52 -6.65 -12.05 -30.18
C ALA A 52 -5.27 -11.58 -29.66
N ALA A 53 -4.83 -10.38 -30.05
CA ALA A 53 -3.51 -9.85 -29.74
C ALA A 53 -3.52 -8.95 -28.49
N CYS A 54 -3.97 -9.46 -27.33
CA CYS A 54 -4.04 -8.63 -26.12
C CYS A 54 -2.70 -8.02 -25.69
N CYS A 55 -1.59 -8.68 -26.02
CA CYS A 55 -0.24 -8.22 -25.66
C CYS A 55 0.20 -6.95 -26.42
N SER A 56 -0.56 -6.51 -27.44
CA SER A 56 -0.36 -5.22 -28.09
C SER A 56 -1.37 -4.16 -27.67
N TRP A 57 -2.30 -4.49 -26.76
CA TRP A 57 -3.28 -3.53 -26.27
C TRP A 57 -2.63 -2.51 -25.37
N GLU A 58 -3.13 -1.28 -25.45
CA GLU A 58 -2.64 -0.19 -24.61
C GLU A 58 -2.78 -0.54 -23.12
N GLY A 59 -1.66 -0.44 -22.40
CA GLY A 59 -1.61 -0.75 -20.97
C GLY A 59 -1.43 -2.23 -20.63
N VAL A 60 -1.33 -3.14 -21.61
CA VAL A 60 -1.12 -4.57 -21.38
C VAL A 60 0.32 -4.95 -21.74
N SER A 61 1.01 -5.62 -20.82
CA SER A 61 2.32 -6.24 -21.09
C SER A 61 2.24 -7.75 -20.85
N CYS A 62 2.95 -8.52 -21.65
CA CYS A 62 2.98 -9.97 -21.57
C CYS A 62 4.40 -10.53 -21.48
N ASP A 63 4.51 -11.72 -20.89
CA ASP A 63 5.69 -12.57 -21.00
C ASP A 63 5.84 -13.07 -22.45
N ALA A 64 7.02 -12.83 -23.03
CA ALA A 64 7.31 -13.11 -24.43
C ALA A 64 7.32 -14.62 -24.77
N ALA A 65 7.53 -15.49 -23.77
CA ALA A 65 7.57 -16.94 -23.98
C ALA A 65 6.19 -17.59 -23.91
N SER A 66 5.34 -17.16 -22.97
CA SER A 66 4.05 -17.80 -22.67
C SER A 66 2.83 -17.04 -23.18
N GLY A 67 2.98 -15.77 -23.58
CA GLY A 67 1.87 -14.90 -23.95
C GLY A 67 0.93 -14.57 -22.79
N ARG A 68 1.35 -14.86 -21.54
CA ARG A 68 0.62 -14.51 -20.31
C ARG A 68 0.83 -13.04 -19.98
N VAL A 69 -0.21 -12.38 -19.48
CA VAL A 69 -0.18 -10.98 -19.05
C VAL A 69 0.59 -10.87 -17.74
N THR A 70 1.59 -9.99 -17.73
CA THR A 70 2.45 -9.70 -16.58
C THR A 70 2.20 -8.32 -16.00
N ALA A 71 1.75 -7.34 -16.80
CA ALA A 71 1.39 -6.02 -16.29
C ALA A 71 0.10 -5.49 -16.92
N LEU A 72 -0.72 -4.84 -16.10
CA LEU A 72 -1.91 -4.10 -16.52
C LEU A 72 -1.88 -2.67 -15.96
N HIS A 73 -1.58 -1.70 -16.81
CA HIS A 73 -1.45 -0.28 -16.47
C HIS A 73 -2.51 0.57 -17.15
N LEU A 74 -3.54 0.95 -16.39
CA LEU A 74 -4.64 1.79 -16.82
C LEU A 74 -4.86 3.03 -15.94
N PRO A 75 -3.81 3.78 -15.54
CA PRO A 75 -4.00 4.97 -14.74
C PRO A 75 -4.70 6.08 -15.54
N ARG A 76 -5.56 6.87 -14.88
CA ARG A 76 -6.22 8.06 -15.45
C ARG A 76 -7.03 7.78 -16.72
N ARG A 77 -7.60 6.59 -16.85
CA ARG A 77 -8.43 6.21 -18.01
C ARG A 77 -9.90 6.59 -17.86
N GLY A 78 -10.30 7.13 -16.70
CA GLY A 78 -11.69 7.48 -16.44
C GLY A 78 -12.59 6.25 -16.33
N LEU A 79 -12.06 5.12 -15.87
CA LEU A 79 -12.83 3.88 -15.65
C LEU A 79 -13.85 4.11 -14.53
N VAL A 80 -15.11 3.78 -14.78
CA VAL A 80 -16.23 3.97 -13.84
C VAL A 80 -16.90 2.63 -13.57
N GLY A 81 -17.16 2.32 -12.30
CA GLY A 81 -17.85 1.08 -11.90
C GLY A 81 -17.05 0.27 -10.87
N PRO A 82 -17.57 -0.88 -10.41
CA PRO A 82 -16.86 -1.71 -9.47
C PRO A 82 -15.65 -2.40 -10.11
N ILE A 83 -14.63 -2.73 -9.31
CA ILE A 83 -13.59 -3.67 -9.74
C ILE A 83 -14.28 -5.03 -9.95
N PRO A 84 -14.30 -5.59 -11.18
CA PRO A 84 -15.07 -6.79 -11.48
C PRO A 84 -14.64 -7.99 -10.65
N GLY A 85 -15.62 -8.71 -10.09
CA GLY A 85 -15.43 -9.66 -8.99
C GLY A 85 -14.75 -10.99 -9.32
N THR A 86 -14.42 -11.30 -10.58
CA THR A 86 -13.77 -12.59 -10.95
C THR A 86 -12.84 -12.51 -12.16
N SER A 87 -12.97 -11.49 -13.00
CA SER A 87 -12.30 -11.45 -14.32
C SER A 87 -10.78 -11.39 -14.21
N LEU A 88 -10.24 -10.49 -13.37
CA LEU A 88 -8.80 -10.30 -13.25
C LEU A 88 -8.09 -11.39 -12.42
N ALA A 89 -8.83 -12.19 -11.65
CA ALA A 89 -8.26 -13.32 -10.92
C ALA A 89 -7.65 -14.38 -11.86
N GLY A 90 -8.11 -14.43 -13.13
CA GLY A 90 -7.58 -15.31 -14.16
C GLY A 90 -6.18 -14.93 -14.67
N LEU A 91 -5.68 -13.73 -14.37
CA LEU A 91 -4.35 -13.28 -14.77
C LEU A 91 -3.27 -13.89 -13.87
N ALA A 92 -3.06 -15.20 -14.01
CA ALA A 92 -2.26 -16.03 -13.10
C ALA A 92 -0.76 -15.67 -13.05
N ARG A 93 -0.27 -14.79 -13.94
CA ARG A 93 1.11 -14.31 -13.98
C ARG A 93 1.22 -12.80 -13.79
N LEU A 94 0.14 -12.15 -13.36
CA LEU A 94 0.14 -10.70 -13.16
C LEU A 94 1.10 -10.32 -12.03
N GLU A 95 2.05 -9.46 -12.36
CA GLU A 95 3.07 -8.90 -11.48
C GLU A 95 2.71 -7.45 -11.11
N GLU A 96 2.17 -6.69 -12.06
CA GLU A 96 1.88 -5.27 -11.87
C GLU A 96 0.43 -4.92 -12.24
N LEU A 97 -0.28 -4.26 -11.31
CA LEU A 97 -1.64 -3.75 -11.53
C LEU A 97 -1.75 -2.27 -11.14
N ASP A 98 -1.90 -1.40 -12.12
CA ASP A 98 -2.16 0.03 -11.93
C ASP A 98 -3.56 0.40 -12.43
N LEU A 99 -4.47 0.69 -11.51
CA LEU A 99 -5.79 1.26 -11.77
C LEU A 99 -5.95 2.65 -11.14
N GLY A 100 -4.85 3.32 -10.82
CA GLY A 100 -4.81 4.59 -10.11
C GLY A 100 -5.51 5.73 -10.86
N SER A 101 -6.06 6.69 -10.11
CA SER A 101 -6.70 7.89 -10.65
C SER A 101 -7.86 7.61 -11.62
N ASN A 102 -8.70 6.63 -11.30
CA ASN A 102 -9.94 6.34 -12.00
C ASN A 102 -11.17 6.70 -11.13
N GLN A 103 -12.37 6.29 -11.55
CA GLN A 103 -13.64 6.51 -10.85
C GLN A 103 -14.25 5.18 -10.39
N LEU A 104 -13.39 4.23 -10.00
CA LEU A 104 -13.84 2.90 -9.55
C LEU A 104 -14.53 3.00 -8.19
N VAL A 105 -15.60 2.22 -7.98
CA VAL A 105 -16.45 2.23 -6.77
C VAL A 105 -16.55 0.83 -6.13
N GLY A 106 -17.19 0.70 -4.97
CA GLY A 106 -17.36 -0.60 -4.30
C GLY A 106 -16.11 -1.07 -3.55
N THR A 107 -16.05 -2.34 -3.15
CA THR A 107 -14.97 -2.88 -2.30
C THR A 107 -13.80 -3.42 -3.11
N ILE A 108 -12.61 -3.45 -2.48
CA ILE A 108 -11.47 -4.20 -3.00
C ILE A 108 -11.80 -5.70 -2.93
N PRO A 109 -11.88 -6.42 -4.06
CA PRO A 109 -12.27 -7.83 -4.03
C PRO A 109 -11.22 -8.73 -3.37
N SER A 110 -11.66 -9.75 -2.64
CA SER A 110 -10.76 -10.68 -1.93
C SER A 110 -9.87 -11.52 -2.85
N TRP A 111 -10.30 -11.75 -4.10
CA TRP A 111 -9.50 -12.50 -5.08
C TRP A 111 -8.17 -11.82 -5.41
N ILE A 112 -7.97 -10.53 -5.10
CA ILE A 112 -6.68 -9.88 -5.32
C ILE A 112 -5.54 -10.62 -4.59
N GLY A 113 -5.81 -11.26 -3.45
CA GLY A 113 -4.80 -12.09 -2.78
C GLY A 113 -4.49 -13.44 -3.46
N GLU A 114 -5.24 -13.83 -4.48
CA GLU A 114 -4.98 -15.01 -5.32
C GLU A 114 -3.95 -14.71 -6.43
N LEU A 115 -3.65 -13.44 -6.67
CA LEU A 115 -2.62 -13.01 -7.61
C LEU A 115 -1.21 -13.21 -7.01
N HIS A 116 -0.78 -14.46 -6.90
CA HIS A 116 0.44 -14.84 -6.17
C HIS A 116 1.74 -14.20 -6.67
N HIS A 117 1.77 -13.72 -7.92
CA HIS A 117 2.90 -13.06 -8.55
C HIS A 117 2.88 -11.54 -8.41
N LEU A 118 1.78 -10.95 -7.90
CA LEU A 118 1.61 -9.52 -7.83
C LEU A 118 2.61 -8.89 -6.86
N CYS A 119 3.43 -7.98 -7.38
CA CYS A 119 4.45 -7.21 -6.66
C CYS A 119 4.20 -5.70 -6.72
N TYR A 120 3.33 -5.23 -7.62
CA TYR A 120 2.90 -3.84 -7.71
C TYR A 120 1.38 -3.73 -7.78
N LEU A 121 0.79 -2.88 -6.93
CA LEU A 121 -0.65 -2.60 -6.89
C LEU A 121 -0.90 -1.13 -6.59
N ASP A 122 -1.43 -0.38 -7.57
CA ASP A 122 -1.93 0.98 -7.40
C ASP A 122 -3.44 1.03 -7.63
N LEU A 123 -4.20 1.30 -6.57
CA LEU A 123 -5.65 1.56 -6.62
C LEU A 123 -5.99 3.00 -6.17
N SER A 124 -4.97 3.84 -6.07
CA SER A 124 -5.06 5.18 -5.50
C SER A 124 -5.99 6.08 -6.29
N ASN A 125 -6.50 7.12 -5.64
CA ASN A 125 -7.34 8.13 -6.31
C ASN A 125 -8.55 7.54 -7.08
N ASN A 126 -9.22 6.56 -6.48
CA ASN A 126 -10.53 6.01 -6.86
C ASN A 126 -11.60 6.33 -5.80
N SER A 127 -12.82 5.82 -5.98
CA SER A 127 -13.97 5.93 -5.07
C SER A 127 -14.36 4.59 -4.40
N LEU A 128 -13.36 3.74 -4.13
CA LEU A 128 -13.56 2.45 -3.47
C LEU A 128 -14.03 2.64 -2.01
N VAL A 129 -14.60 1.62 -1.38
CA VAL A 129 -15.12 1.64 0.00
C VAL A 129 -14.86 0.30 0.70
N GLY A 130 -15.02 0.24 2.02
CA GLY A 130 -14.84 -1.00 2.80
C GLY A 130 -13.38 -1.32 3.13
N ASP A 131 -13.19 -2.40 3.88
CA ASP A 131 -11.87 -2.81 4.37
C ASP A 131 -11.02 -3.43 3.26
N ALA A 132 -9.70 -3.23 3.35
CA ALA A 132 -8.75 -3.99 2.56
C ALA A 132 -8.88 -5.49 2.92
N PRO A 133 -9.09 -6.39 1.94
CA PRO A 133 -9.29 -7.79 2.24
C PRO A 133 -8.02 -8.39 2.85
N LYS A 134 -8.18 -9.25 3.86
CA LYS A 134 -7.06 -9.94 4.54
C LYS A 134 -6.18 -10.73 3.58
N SER A 135 -6.72 -11.12 2.43
CA SER A 135 -6.00 -11.82 1.37
C SER A 135 -4.88 -10.98 0.75
N LEU A 136 -4.90 -9.64 0.84
CA LEU A 136 -3.76 -8.79 0.45
C LEU A 136 -2.49 -9.11 1.25
N ALA A 137 -2.63 -9.57 2.50
CA ALA A 137 -1.50 -10.00 3.32
C ALA A 137 -0.89 -11.35 2.87
N LEU A 138 -1.55 -12.05 1.94
CA LEU A 138 -1.10 -13.35 1.40
C LEU A 138 -0.24 -13.19 0.13
N LEU A 139 -0.14 -11.97 -0.41
CA LEU A 139 0.67 -11.68 -1.59
C LEU A 139 2.16 -11.81 -1.26
N LYS A 140 2.77 -12.91 -1.72
CA LYS A 140 4.19 -13.24 -1.47
C LYS A 140 5.14 -12.32 -2.24
N GLY A 141 4.71 -11.78 -3.38
CA GLY A 141 5.46 -10.80 -4.18
C GLY A 141 5.58 -9.42 -3.55
N LEU A 142 4.79 -9.12 -2.50
CA LEU A 142 4.87 -7.89 -1.71
C LEU A 142 5.86 -8.00 -0.53
N THR A 143 6.75 -8.99 -0.55
CA THR A 143 7.82 -9.14 0.45
C THR A 143 8.99 -8.18 0.16
N PRO A 144 9.65 -7.60 1.18
CA PRO A 144 10.76 -6.65 1.01
C PRO A 144 12.07 -7.25 0.46
N ASP A 145 12.04 -8.35 -0.29
CA ASP A 145 13.26 -9.02 -0.78
C ASP A 145 13.75 -8.41 -2.10
N GLY A 146 14.27 -7.18 -1.99
CA GLY A 146 15.59 -6.81 -2.51
C GLY A 146 15.87 -6.84 -4.03
N ARG A 147 14.91 -7.11 -4.92
CA ARG A 147 15.15 -7.09 -6.37
C ARG A 147 13.97 -6.54 -7.19
N SER A 148 13.64 -5.26 -7.01
CA SER A 148 13.00 -4.44 -8.05
C SER A 148 13.42 -2.97 -7.93
N PRO A 149 13.84 -2.29 -9.01
CA PRO A 149 14.06 -0.85 -9.00
C PRO A 149 12.70 -0.15 -8.99
N GLY A 150 12.39 0.56 -7.89
CA GLY A 150 11.24 1.47 -7.82
C GLY A 150 10.07 0.95 -7.00
N MET A 151 10.24 0.79 -5.69
CA MET A 151 9.09 0.71 -4.77
C MET A 151 8.40 2.08 -4.72
N VAL A 152 7.36 2.27 -5.52
CA VAL A 152 6.37 3.32 -5.33
C VAL A 152 5.15 2.66 -4.71
N PHE A 153 5.08 2.59 -3.38
CA PHE A 153 3.80 2.46 -2.70
C PHE A 153 3.08 3.81 -2.80
N THR A 154 2.55 4.17 -3.97
CA THR A 154 1.56 5.25 -4.05
C THR A 154 0.25 4.71 -3.51
N ASN A 155 0.00 4.94 -2.23
CA ASN A 155 -1.33 4.92 -1.65
C ASN A 155 -2.12 3.61 -1.87
N ILE A 156 -1.62 2.47 -1.40
CA ILE A 156 -2.54 1.39 -1.00
C ILE A 156 -3.22 1.86 0.30
N PRO A 157 -4.50 2.25 0.31
CA PRO A 157 -5.11 2.77 1.50
C PRO A 157 -5.40 1.60 2.44
N SER A 158 -4.77 1.57 3.61
CA SER A 158 -5.36 0.91 4.79
C SER A 158 -6.58 1.69 5.32
N TYR A 159 -7.01 2.75 4.62
CA TYR A 159 -8.27 3.47 4.82
C TYR A 159 -8.71 4.10 3.49
N VAL A 160 -9.64 3.49 2.75
CA VAL A 160 -10.25 4.19 1.62
C VAL A 160 -11.08 5.34 2.16
N LYS A 161 -10.86 6.54 1.62
CA LYS A 161 -11.53 7.80 1.99
C LYS A 161 -13.01 7.58 2.33
N HIS A 162 -13.37 7.84 3.58
CA HIS A 162 -14.67 8.47 3.84
C HIS A 162 -14.63 9.84 3.13
N ASN A 163 -15.31 10.00 2.00
CA ASN A 163 -15.48 11.32 1.41
C ASN A 163 -16.95 11.72 1.38
N ARG A 164 -17.26 12.68 2.27
CA ARG A 164 -18.08 13.86 2.00
C ARG A 164 -19.08 13.75 0.85
N SER A 165 -20.30 13.36 1.20
CA SER A 165 -21.50 14.01 0.65
C SER A 165 -22.76 13.89 1.53
N THR A 166 -22.65 13.44 2.79
CA THR A 166 -23.67 13.71 3.82
C THR A 166 -23.18 14.83 4.74
N LEU A 167 -23.23 16.03 4.18
CA LEU A 167 -23.05 17.31 4.87
C LEU A 167 -23.96 17.34 6.11
N GLY A 168 -23.39 17.35 7.32
CA GLY A 168 -24.19 17.56 8.53
C GLY A 168 -23.45 17.41 9.86
N ARG A 169 -22.39 16.59 9.99
CA ARG A 169 -21.82 16.33 11.33
C ARG A 169 -20.33 16.00 11.52
N ARG A 170 -19.44 16.12 10.53
CA ARG A 170 -17.99 15.88 10.73
C ARG A 170 -17.08 16.80 9.90
N LEU A 171 -17.02 18.07 10.26
CA LEU A 171 -16.05 19.04 9.74
C LEU A 171 -14.62 18.85 10.32
N ASN A 172 -14.34 17.78 11.08
CA ASN A 172 -13.21 17.76 12.02
C ASN A 172 -12.20 16.61 11.87
N GLU A 173 -12.14 15.82 10.79
CA GLU A 173 -11.14 14.74 10.65
C GLU A 173 -10.19 15.02 9.47
N LEU A 174 -8.96 15.47 9.78
CA LEU A 174 -7.89 15.70 8.81
C LEU A 174 -7.14 14.37 8.53
N PRO A 175 -6.60 14.15 7.31
CA PRO A 175 -5.84 12.95 6.99
C PRO A 175 -4.51 12.87 7.76
N ASN A 176 -3.92 11.68 7.87
CA ASN A 176 -2.56 11.50 8.40
C ASN A 176 -1.53 12.11 7.42
N VAL A 177 -0.46 12.70 7.96
CA VAL A 177 0.71 13.20 7.23
C VAL A 177 1.87 12.25 7.50
N ILE A 178 2.33 11.51 6.49
CA ILE A 178 3.39 10.50 6.66
C ILE A 178 4.53 10.81 5.68
N THR A 179 5.75 10.92 6.19
CA THR A 179 6.96 11.22 5.40
C THR A 179 8.12 10.31 5.82
N GLY A 180 9.10 10.09 4.94
CA GLY A 180 10.21 9.17 5.20
C GLY A 180 9.93 7.73 4.73
N THR A 181 10.60 6.75 5.33
CA THR A 181 10.59 5.34 4.90
C THR A 181 9.86 4.44 5.92
N ASN A 182 9.16 3.42 5.46
CA ASN A 182 8.56 2.36 6.30
C ASN A 182 7.70 2.84 7.48
N ASN A 183 7.00 3.96 7.33
CA ASN A 183 6.10 4.46 8.36
C ASN A 183 4.67 3.99 8.11
N PHE A 184 4.00 3.46 9.13
CA PHE A 184 2.67 2.86 9.00
C PHE A 184 1.68 3.45 10.01
N VAL A 185 0.45 3.70 9.55
CA VAL A 185 -0.72 3.90 10.43
C VAL A 185 -1.72 2.81 10.10
N ARG A 186 -1.99 1.92 11.06
CA ARG A 186 -2.98 0.84 10.91
C ARG A 186 -4.41 1.33 11.09
N SER A 187 -4.66 2.26 12.03
CA SER A 187 -5.99 2.86 12.27
C SER A 187 -5.88 4.22 12.93
N GLY A 188 -6.75 5.17 12.56
CA GLY A 188 -6.80 6.53 13.10
C GLY A 188 -6.41 7.63 12.12
N SER A 189 -6.58 8.88 12.56
CA SER A 189 -6.58 10.10 11.75
C SER A 189 -5.75 11.23 12.38
N LYS A 190 -5.40 12.25 11.58
CA LYS A 190 -4.60 13.42 12.01
C LYS A 190 -3.24 13.13 12.64
N ASN A 191 -2.66 11.96 12.38
CA ASN A 191 -1.30 11.66 12.83
C ASN A 191 -0.28 12.33 11.91
N VAL A 192 0.82 12.84 12.45
CA VAL A 192 1.97 13.37 11.72
C VAL A 192 3.16 12.47 12.02
N ILE A 193 3.69 11.78 11.02
CA ILE A 193 4.78 10.80 11.17
C ILE A 193 5.91 11.13 10.21
N CYS A 194 7.14 11.22 10.72
CA CYS A 194 8.34 11.40 9.91
C CYS A 194 9.50 10.51 10.39
N GLY A 195 10.33 10.05 9.45
CA GLY A 195 11.53 9.27 9.75
C GLY A 195 11.47 7.86 9.18
N ASN A 196 11.94 6.86 9.92
CA ASN A 196 12.04 5.48 9.44
C ASN A 196 11.35 4.47 10.38
N ASP A 197 10.66 3.47 9.84
CA ASP A 197 10.14 2.32 10.60
C ASP A 197 9.21 2.67 11.79
N ASN A 198 8.48 3.78 11.75
CA ASN A 198 7.53 4.14 12.81
C ASN A 198 6.14 3.53 12.54
N THR A 199 5.49 3.01 13.56
CA THR A 199 4.16 2.38 13.45
C THR A 199 3.17 2.98 14.45
N VAL A 200 2.03 3.45 13.96
CA VAL A 200 0.83 3.67 14.78
C VAL A 200 -0.11 2.48 14.60
N ILE A 201 -0.38 1.74 15.67
CA ILE A 201 -1.29 0.58 15.63
C ILE A 201 -2.75 1.04 15.61
N PHE A 202 -3.11 2.00 16.45
CA PHE A 202 -4.41 2.68 16.42
C PHE A 202 -4.29 4.03 17.11
N GLY A 203 -5.03 5.04 16.65
CA GLY A 203 -5.27 6.28 17.38
C GLY A 203 -5.08 7.55 16.58
N ASP A 204 -5.51 8.66 17.16
CA ASP A 204 -5.67 9.95 16.49
C ASP A 204 -4.73 11.02 17.06
N GLU A 205 -4.36 11.99 16.21
CA GLU A 205 -3.65 13.22 16.61
C GLU A 205 -2.26 12.99 17.23
N ASN A 206 -1.55 11.94 16.83
CA ASN A 206 -0.18 11.70 17.29
C ASN A 206 0.86 12.40 16.39
N THR A 207 1.90 12.98 16.99
CA THR A 207 3.09 13.47 16.27
C THR A 207 4.27 12.55 16.59
N ILE A 208 4.84 11.91 15.58
CA ILE A 208 5.90 10.92 15.73
C ILE A 208 7.07 11.27 14.81
N SER A 209 8.27 11.34 15.37
CA SER A 209 9.50 11.58 14.62
C SER A 209 10.60 10.60 15.03
N GLY A 210 11.36 10.10 14.06
CA GLY A 210 12.58 9.32 14.32
C GLY A 210 12.49 7.90 13.80
N ILE A 211 12.96 6.91 14.57
CA ILE A 211 13.24 5.56 14.07
C ILE A 211 12.63 4.46 14.95
N GLU A 212 11.92 3.50 14.36
CA GLU A 212 11.43 2.29 15.05
C GLU A 212 10.52 2.58 16.27
N ASN A 213 9.70 3.64 16.21
CA ASN A 213 8.75 3.93 17.29
C ASN A 213 7.40 3.24 17.04
N THR A 214 6.84 2.58 18.07
CA THR A 214 5.51 1.97 18.02
C THR A 214 4.55 2.71 18.95
N VAL A 215 3.43 3.18 18.44
CA VAL A 215 2.46 4.01 19.17
C VAL A 215 1.05 3.46 19.05
N SER A 216 0.29 3.56 20.14
CA SER A 216 -1.12 3.20 20.24
C SER A 216 -1.82 4.21 21.15
N GLY A 217 -3.02 4.65 20.79
CA GLY A 217 -3.72 5.70 21.51
C GLY A 217 -3.50 7.09 20.90
N ASN A 218 -3.87 8.14 21.64
CA ASN A 218 -4.19 9.44 21.05
C ASN A 218 -3.35 10.58 21.62
N ASN A 219 -3.13 11.62 20.81
CA ASN A 219 -2.56 12.89 21.25
C ASN A 219 -1.12 12.75 21.82
N HIS A 220 -0.34 11.77 21.37
CA HIS A 220 1.06 11.63 21.77
C HIS A 220 1.99 12.52 20.94
N VAL A 221 3.07 12.98 21.55
CA VAL A 221 4.23 13.58 20.87
C VAL A 221 5.44 12.70 21.18
N VAL A 222 5.97 12.02 20.17
CA VAL A 222 7.04 11.02 20.31
C VAL A 222 8.18 11.39 19.36
N SER A 223 9.39 11.54 19.89
CA SER A 223 10.57 11.85 19.08
C SER A 223 11.78 11.06 19.55
N GLY A 224 12.44 10.33 18.65
CA GLY A 224 13.61 9.55 19.01
C GLY A 224 13.55 8.15 18.42
N SER A 225 13.97 7.15 19.20
CA SER A 225 14.06 5.79 18.65
C SER A 225 13.62 4.68 19.60
N LYS A 226 13.05 3.62 19.03
CA LYS A 226 12.68 2.38 19.75
C LYS A 226 11.72 2.61 20.92
N HIS A 227 10.88 3.64 20.85
CA HIS A 227 9.85 3.87 21.87
C HIS A 227 8.65 2.94 21.64
N VAL A 228 8.04 2.48 22.73
CA VAL A 228 6.74 1.80 22.71
C VAL A 228 5.77 2.58 23.58
N VAL A 229 4.72 3.11 22.97
CA VAL A 229 3.84 4.11 23.59
C VAL A 229 2.39 3.66 23.51
N SER A 230 1.67 3.68 24.62
CA SER A 230 0.24 3.42 24.67
C SER A 230 -0.53 4.43 25.53
N GLY A 231 -1.81 4.68 25.23
CA GLY A 231 -2.68 5.46 26.10
C GLY A 231 -3.04 6.84 25.54
N SER A 232 -2.77 7.92 26.28
CA SER A 232 -3.06 9.26 25.76
C SER A 232 -2.16 10.39 26.27
N ARG A 233 -1.93 11.40 25.43
CA ARG A 233 -1.32 12.69 25.83
C ARG A 233 0.07 12.53 26.47
N HIS A 234 0.96 11.80 25.80
CA HIS A 234 2.35 11.65 26.27
C HIS A 234 3.30 12.58 25.51
N GLY A 235 4.32 13.10 26.19
CA GLY A 235 5.48 13.72 25.56
C GLY A 235 6.69 12.82 25.77
N ILE A 236 7.31 12.31 24.71
CA ILE A 236 8.35 11.28 24.81
C ILE A 236 9.52 11.65 23.92
N THR A 237 10.71 11.71 24.51
CA THR A 237 11.96 11.94 23.80
C THR A 237 13.06 10.96 24.20
N GLY A 238 14.01 10.72 23.29
CA GLY A 238 15.24 9.98 23.57
C GLY A 238 15.26 8.59 22.93
N ARG A 239 15.49 7.53 23.72
CA ARG A 239 15.63 6.17 23.16
C ARG A 239 15.12 5.06 24.06
N ASN A 240 14.49 4.06 23.45
CA ASN A 240 14.19 2.77 24.06
C ASN A 240 13.37 2.87 25.35
N SER A 241 12.31 3.67 25.35
CA SER A 241 11.42 3.83 26.51
C SER A 241 10.04 3.27 26.25
N PHE A 242 9.48 2.61 27.26
CA PHE A 242 8.13 2.05 27.28
C PHE A 242 7.23 2.95 28.11
N VAL A 243 6.21 3.56 27.51
CA VAL A 243 5.36 4.54 28.19
C VAL A 243 3.89 4.19 27.98
N SER A 244 3.13 4.13 29.07
CA SER A 244 1.69 3.83 29.04
C SER A 244 0.90 4.73 29.97
N GLY A 245 -0.42 4.78 29.81
CA GLY A 245 -1.34 5.52 30.70
C GLY A 245 -1.75 6.88 30.15
N SER A 246 -1.60 7.96 30.92
CA SER A 246 -1.96 9.30 30.44
C SER A 246 -1.04 10.43 30.92
N TYR A 247 -0.82 11.48 30.15
CA TYR A 247 -0.11 12.70 30.59
C TYR A 247 1.33 12.52 31.11
N ASN A 248 2.00 11.43 30.76
CA ASN A 248 3.41 11.25 31.11
C ASN A 248 4.34 12.02 30.16
N ASN A 249 5.33 12.72 30.74
CA ASN A 249 6.42 13.38 30.02
C ASN A 249 7.74 12.66 30.33
N VAL A 250 8.36 12.04 29.33
CA VAL A 250 9.48 11.11 29.49
C VAL A 250 10.62 11.50 28.55
N SER A 251 11.79 11.79 29.10
CA SER A 251 12.97 12.15 28.31
C SER A 251 14.22 11.44 28.78
N GLY A 252 14.85 10.66 27.92
CA GLY A 252 16.08 9.96 28.28
C GLY A 252 16.16 8.59 27.65
N ILE A 253 16.79 7.64 28.34
CA ILE A 253 17.03 6.30 27.79
C ILE A 253 16.53 5.20 28.73
N TYR A 254 15.98 4.14 28.15
CA TYR A 254 15.63 2.90 28.88
C TYR A 254 14.59 3.05 30.00
N HIS A 255 13.64 3.97 29.88
CA HIS A 255 12.60 4.13 30.89
C HIS A 255 11.43 3.14 30.72
N VAL A 256 10.79 2.78 31.83
CA VAL A 256 9.48 2.13 31.86
C VAL A 256 8.55 2.99 32.70
N VAL A 257 7.57 3.64 32.06
CA VAL A 257 6.69 4.62 32.72
C VAL A 257 5.23 4.22 32.50
N SER A 258 4.44 4.19 33.56
CA SER A 258 3.00 3.91 33.52
C SER A 258 2.23 4.82 34.49
N GLY A 259 0.91 4.80 34.42
CA GLY A 259 0.06 5.65 35.26
C GLY A 259 -0.16 7.04 34.66
N SER A 260 -0.29 8.07 35.50
CA SER A 260 -0.75 9.38 35.04
C SER A 260 0.05 10.58 35.55
N ASN A 261 0.33 11.54 34.67
CA ASN A 261 0.95 12.82 35.05
C ASN A 261 2.32 12.68 35.72
N ASN A 262 3.15 11.75 35.21
CA ASN A 262 4.53 11.58 35.69
C ASN A 262 5.52 12.31 34.77
N VAL A 263 6.54 12.94 35.35
CA VAL A 263 7.67 13.55 34.63
C VAL A 263 8.93 12.76 34.95
N VAL A 264 9.54 12.14 33.94
CA VAL A 264 10.65 11.21 34.12
C VAL A 264 11.81 11.59 33.20
N PHE A 265 13.01 11.73 33.76
CA PHE A 265 14.22 12.01 32.99
C PHE A 265 15.48 11.34 33.56
N GLY A 266 16.46 11.11 32.69
CA GLY A 266 17.73 10.43 33.02
C GLY A 266 17.86 9.08 32.30
N SER A 267 18.25 8.03 33.02
CA SER A 267 18.45 6.70 32.43
C SER A 267 17.87 5.58 33.28
N ASN A 268 17.24 4.59 32.65
CA ASN A 268 16.86 3.33 33.29
C ASN A 268 15.97 3.48 34.54
N ASN A 269 14.99 4.39 34.49
CA ASN A 269 14.01 4.57 35.57
C ASN A 269 12.72 3.79 35.30
N SER A 270 12.18 3.16 36.34
CA SER A 270 10.87 2.50 36.35
C SER A 270 9.90 3.28 37.24
N VAL A 271 8.86 3.85 36.66
CA VAL A 271 7.93 4.77 37.34
C VAL A 271 6.48 4.35 37.10
N SER A 272 5.70 4.19 38.16
CA SER A 272 4.26 3.96 38.10
C SER A 272 3.51 4.75 39.17
N GLY A 273 2.20 4.92 38.99
CA GLY A 273 1.37 5.77 39.86
C GLY A 273 1.12 7.13 39.23
N ARG A 274 0.98 8.17 40.05
CA ARG A 274 0.56 9.49 39.58
C ARG A 274 1.30 10.65 40.23
N ASN A 275 1.52 11.70 39.45
CA ASN A 275 2.11 12.98 39.89
C ASN A 275 3.56 12.88 40.40
N HIS A 276 4.34 11.93 39.88
CA HIS A 276 5.76 11.81 40.24
C HIS A 276 6.65 12.70 39.37
N ILE A 277 7.71 13.25 39.96
CA ILE A 277 8.82 13.89 39.25
C ILE A 277 10.09 13.10 39.58
N VAL A 278 10.66 12.43 38.59
CA VAL A 278 11.77 11.50 38.76
C VAL A 278 12.94 11.89 37.86
N SER A 279 14.09 12.14 38.47
CA SER A 279 15.35 12.50 37.82
C SER A 279 16.47 11.57 38.25
N GLY A 280 17.39 11.23 37.34
CA GLY A 280 18.61 10.48 37.63
C GLY A 280 18.57 9.09 37.04
N ASP A 281 19.36 8.17 37.59
CA ASP A 281 19.56 6.85 36.99
C ASP A 281 19.15 5.71 37.92
N ASN A 282 18.59 4.64 37.35
CA ASN A 282 18.26 3.38 38.04
C ASN A 282 17.26 3.53 39.20
N LYS A 283 16.32 4.48 39.11
CA LYS A 283 15.29 4.67 40.12
C LYS A 283 14.06 3.78 39.88
N VAL A 284 13.47 3.28 40.97
CA VAL A 284 12.19 2.59 40.97
C VAL A 284 11.24 3.35 41.88
N ILE A 285 10.19 3.93 41.31
CA ILE A 285 9.18 4.71 42.04
C ILE A 285 7.81 4.14 41.71
N THR A 286 7.07 3.71 42.74
CA THR A 286 5.73 3.13 42.60
C THR A 286 4.81 3.66 43.69
N GLY A 287 3.49 3.62 43.44
CA GLY A 287 2.47 4.05 44.39
C GLY A 287 2.02 5.50 44.19
N GLY A 288 0.83 5.85 44.70
CA GLY A 288 0.18 7.16 44.57
C GLY A 288 -1.28 7.10 44.18
#